data_AF-A0A5J4TF09-F1
#
_entry.id   AF-A0A5J4TF09-F1
#
_cell.length_a   1.000
_cell.length_b   1.000
_cell.length_c   1.000
_cell.angle_alpha   90.00
_cell.angle_beta   90.00
_cell.angle_gamma   90.00
#
_symmetry.space_group_name_H-M   'P 1'
#
loop_
_entity.id
_entity.type
_entity.pdbx_description
1 polymer ?
#
loop_
_entity_poly.entity_id
_entity_poly.type
_entity_poly.pdbx_seq_one_letter_code
_entity_poly.pdbx_strand_id
1 'polypeptide(L)'
;MNDEIAQACVNGLKNLEIHNYPQPINMEVPLLNIFLGLYGITNEQISTEGMKNIRQFNKRTPNAEKNYGQAAFNGERKPNQWILTKILRYHNKDYYEQTIKPLLKQNYEVKKQQKISDTVQQIENHEIDLKDPFTLIDVPSKALNGKYENKLELVAQDLLKIIKVIPCQNGWCFIIKEYDCIAGKNTIKYKSNTALYDQLRSIRLWQD
;
A
#
# COMPACT_ATOMS: atom_id res chain seq x y z
N MET A 1 10.74 3.70 -2.07
CA MET A 1 11.25 2.86 -0.96
C MET A 1 11.27 3.74 0.27
N ASN A 2 11.10 3.21 1.48
CA ASN A 2 11.34 4.03 2.68
C ASN A 2 12.85 4.02 3.00
N ASP A 3 13.29 4.93 3.87
CA ASP A 3 14.72 5.12 4.17
C ASP A 3 15.33 3.89 4.84
N GLU A 4 14.57 3.18 5.68
CA GLU A 4 15.03 1.95 6.32
C GLU A 4 15.37 0.84 5.31
N ILE A 5 14.48 0.57 4.35
CA ILE A 5 14.74 -0.41 3.29
C ILE A 5 15.88 0.07 2.39
N ALA A 6 15.96 1.37 2.10
CA ALA A 6 17.03 1.95 1.27
C ALA A 6 18.40 1.78 1.93
N GLN A 7 18.51 2.08 3.23
CA GLN A 7 19.74 1.88 3.99
C GLN A 7 20.11 0.40 4.08
N ALA A 8 19.13 -0.48 4.36
CA ALA A 8 19.36 -1.91 4.37
C ALA A 8 19.85 -2.41 3.00
N CYS A 9 19.35 -1.85 1.89
CA CYS A 9 19.84 -2.16 0.56
C CYS A 9 21.30 -1.72 0.38
N VAL A 10 21.64 -0.48 0.72
CA VAL A 10 23.02 0.05 0.64
C VAL A 10 24.00 -0.80 1.46
N ASN A 11 23.61 -1.24 2.65
CA ASN A 11 24.43 -2.11 3.48
C ASN A 11 24.62 -3.51 2.86
N GLY A 12 23.56 -4.07 2.26
CA GLY A 12 23.61 -5.37 1.61
C GLY A 12 24.47 -5.42 0.34
N LEU A 13 24.74 -4.26 -0.27
CA LEU A 13 25.58 -4.13 -1.46
C LEU A 13 27.09 -4.19 -1.17
N LYS A 14 27.52 -4.39 0.08
CA LYS A 14 28.94 -4.53 0.43
C LYS A 14 29.42 -5.95 0.11
N ASN A 15 30.70 -6.10 -0.23
CA ASN A 15 31.39 -7.38 -0.48
C ASN A 15 30.85 -8.19 -1.67
N LEU A 16 30.27 -7.53 -2.67
CA LEU A 16 29.87 -8.15 -3.94
C LEU A 16 31.00 -8.07 -4.98
N GLU A 17 30.96 -8.99 -5.94
CA GLU A 17 31.74 -8.90 -7.17
C GLU A 17 30.91 -8.18 -8.25
N ILE A 18 31.41 -7.05 -8.74
CA ILE A 18 30.69 -6.17 -9.65
C ILE A 18 31.28 -6.23 -11.06
N HIS A 19 30.39 -6.47 -12.00
CA HIS A 19 30.66 -6.66 -13.42
C HIS A 19 30.06 -5.52 -14.23
N ASN A 20 30.45 -5.40 -15.50
CA ASN A 20 29.92 -4.38 -16.41
C ASN A 20 29.22 -4.99 -17.64
N TYR A 21 29.09 -6.31 -17.73
CA TYR A 21 28.49 -6.91 -18.90
C TYR A 21 26.97 -6.74 -18.86
N PRO A 22 26.31 -6.68 -20.03
CA PRO A 22 24.86 -6.62 -20.13
C PRO A 22 24.23 -8.00 -19.86
N GLN A 23 24.65 -8.65 -18.77
CA GLN A 23 24.11 -9.93 -18.37
C GLN A 23 22.83 -9.73 -17.53
N PRO A 24 21.93 -10.72 -17.55
CA PRO A 24 20.80 -10.74 -16.63
C PRO A 24 21.24 -10.61 -15.17
N ILE A 25 20.46 -9.88 -14.36
CA ILE A 25 20.75 -9.62 -12.93
C ILE A 25 20.95 -10.90 -12.11
N ASN A 26 20.40 -12.05 -12.50
CA ASN A 26 20.58 -13.30 -11.77
C ASN A 26 21.94 -13.99 -12.04
N MET A 27 22.68 -13.56 -13.06
CA MET A 27 23.96 -14.17 -13.45
C MET A 27 25.15 -13.46 -12.83
N GLU A 28 25.16 -12.12 -12.84
CA GLU A 28 26.19 -11.29 -12.23
C GLU A 28 25.56 -9.97 -11.75
N VAL A 29 26.29 -9.21 -10.94
CA VAL A 29 25.85 -7.88 -10.48
C VAL A 29 26.30 -6.82 -11.49
N PRO A 30 25.40 -6.25 -12.32
CA PRO A 30 25.79 -5.28 -13.32
C PRO A 30 25.94 -3.90 -12.67
N LEU A 31 27.08 -3.24 -12.89
CA LEU A 31 27.42 -1.92 -12.35
C LEU A 31 26.35 -0.87 -12.66
N LEU A 32 25.84 -0.87 -13.89
CA LEU A 32 24.74 0.01 -14.30
C LEU A 32 23.51 -0.17 -13.40
N ASN A 33 23.17 -1.40 -13.05
CA ASN A 33 21.95 -1.69 -12.29
C ASN A 33 22.08 -1.26 -10.84
N ILE A 34 23.28 -1.32 -10.27
CA ILE A 34 23.55 -0.70 -8.97
C ILE A 34 23.29 0.81 -9.06
N PHE A 35 23.83 1.50 -10.07
CA PHE A 35 23.62 2.94 -10.23
C PHE A 35 22.15 3.31 -10.45
N LEU A 36 21.43 2.60 -11.33
CA LEU A 36 19.98 2.78 -11.50
C LEU A 36 19.27 2.69 -10.14
N GLY A 37 19.69 1.74 -9.30
CA GLY A 37 19.17 1.58 -7.95
C GLY A 37 19.48 2.75 -7.03
N LEU A 38 20.75 3.12 -6.91
CA LEU A 38 21.21 4.15 -5.98
C LEU A 38 20.70 5.55 -6.34
N TYR A 39 20.69 5.92 -7.62
CA TYR A 39 20.08 7.17 -8.07
C TYR A 39 18.56 7.19 -7.87
N GLY A 40 17.92 6.03 -7.70
CA GLY A 40 16.49 5.96 -7.43
C GLY A 40 16.12 6.18 -5.96
N ILE A 41 17.11 6.22 -5.06
CA ILE A 41 16.90 6.48 -3.63
C ILE A 41 16.73 7.99 -3.46
N THR A 42 15.60 8.40 -2.88
CA THR A 42 15.25 9.81 -2.68
C THR A 42 16.07 10.48 -1.56
N ASN A 43 16.50 9.71 -0.55
CA ASN A 43 17.36 10.22 0.49
C ASN A 43 18.82 10.32 -0.02
N GLU A 44 19.28 11.54 -0.26
CA GLU A 44 20.59 11.84 -0.84
C GLU A 44 21.76 11.34 0.01
N GLN A 45 21.62 11.34 1.35
CA GLN A 45 22.68 10.86 2.24
C GLN A 45 22.89 9.36 2.05
N ILE A 46 21.79 8.60 2.02
CA ILE A 46 21.80 7.14 1.79
C ILE A 46 22.35 6.83 0.39
N SER A 47 21.87 7.55 -0.62
CA SER A 47 22.33 7.37 -2.01
C SER A 47 23.84 7.62 -2.11
N THR A 48 24.32 8.74 -1.56
CA THR A 48 25.74 9.12 -1.57
C THR A 48 26.60 8.11 -0.81
N GLU A 49 26.13 7.59 0.32
CA GLU A 49 26.81 6.53 1.05
C GLU A 49 26.92 5.27 0.18
N GLY A 50 25.83 4.86 -0.47
CA GLY A 50 25.82 3.73 -1.40
C GLY A 50 26.84 3.90 -2.53
N MET A 51 26.92 5.08 -3.14
CA MET A 51 27.90 5.38 -4.19
C MET A 51 29.35 5.25 -3.69
N LYS A 52 29.63 5.71 -2.46
CA LYS A 52 30.95 5.55 -1.83
C LYS A 52 31.26 4.08 -1.54
N ASN A 53 30.27 3.34 -1.03
CA ASN A 53 30.40 1.94 -0.64
C ASN A 53 30.74 1.03 -1.85
N ILE A 54 30.26 1.35 -3.05
CA ILE A 54 30.64 0.62 -4.28
C ILE A 54 32.16 0.57 -4.44
N ARG A 55 32.85 1.70 -4.25
CA ARG A 55 34.30 1.75 -4.46
C ARG A 55 35.09 1.16 -3.30
N GLN A 56 34.58 1.29 -2.08
CA GLN A 56 35.29 0.94 -0.85
C GLN A 56 35.19 -0.54 -0.48
N PHE A 57 34.01 -1.15 -0.66
CA PHE A 57 33.71 -2.47 -0.09
C PHE A 57 33.50 -3.58 -1.13
N ASN A 58 33.59 -3.27 -2.43
CA ASN A 58 33.27 -4.24 -3.48
C ASN A 58 34.46 -4.53 -4.38
N LYS A 59 34.53 -5.79 -4.84
CA LYS A 59 35.50 -6.22 -5.84
C LYS A 59 34.94 -5.85 -7.22
N ARG A 60 35.60 -4.95 -7.92
CA ARG A 60 35.20 -4.50 -9.27
C ARG A 60 36.11 -5.14 -10.31
N THR A 61 35.54 -5.73 -11.35
CA THR A 61 36.32 -6.20 -12.50
C THR A 61 37.04 -5.03 -13.18
N PRO A 62 38.17 -5.23 -13.87
CA PRO A 62 38.85 -4.16 -14.61
C PRO A 62 37.93 -3.45 -15.62
N ASN A 63 37.00 -4.19 -16.23
CA ASN A 63 36.01 -3.63 -17.14
C ASN A 63 34.98 -2.75 -16.41
N ALA A 64 34.55 -3.14 -15.20
CA ALA A 64 33.70 -2.32 -14.36
C ALA A 64 34.40 -1.03 -13.90
N GLU A 65 35.69 -1.08 -13.59
CA GLU A 65 36.44 0.12 -13.24
C GLU A 65 36.53 1.09 -14.42
N LYS A 66 36.89 0.58 -15.60
CA LYS A 66 37.02 1.37 -16.83
C LYS A 66 35.71 2.09 -17.22
N ASN A 67 34.57 1.46 -16.97
CA ASN A 67 33.26 1.97 -17.37
C ASN A 67 32.49 2.68 -16.24
N TYR A 68 33.10 2.88 -15.07
CA TYR A 68 32.40 3.40 -13.89
C TYR A 68 31.68 4.73 -14.15
N GLY A 69 32.37 5.71 -14.74
CA GLY A 69 31.79 7.03 -15.00
C GLY A 69 30.61 6.98 -15.98
N GLN A 70 30.73 6.19 -17.05
CA GLN A 70 29.66 6.00 -18.02
C GLN A 70 28.46 5.27 -17.42
N ALA A 71 28.70 4.24 -16.60
CA ALA A 71 27.64 3.51 -15.92
C ALA A 71 26.90 4.38 -14.89
N ALA A 72 27.62 5.23 -14.15
CA ALA A 72 27.03 6.20 -13.23
C ALA A 72 26.11 7.19 -13.97
N PHE A 73 26.64 7.85 -15.01
CA PHE A 73 25.87 8.79 -15.84
C PHE A 73 24.64 8.15 -16.48
N ASN A 74 24.76 6.90 -16.96
CA ASN A 74 23.63 6.17 -17.52
C ASN A 74 22.60 5.76 -16.46
N GLY A 75 23.05 5.44 -15.24
CA GLY A 75 22.19 5.06 -14.12
C GLY A 75 21.29 6.21 -13.66
N GLU A 76 21.79 7.43 -13.71
CA GLU A 76 21.02 8.64 -13.37
C GLU A 76 19.84 8.87 -14.34
N ARG A 77 19.96 8.45 -15.59
CA ARG A 77 18.93 8.70 -16.62
C ARG A 77 17.64 7.91 -16.43
N LYS A 78 17.70 6.75 -15.78
CA LYS A 78 16.52 5.87 -15.56
C LYS A 78 16.48 5.28 -14.14
N PRO A 79 16.40 6.12 -13.10
CA PRO A 79 16.49 5.65 -11.73
C PRO A 79 15.38 4.64 -11.37
N ASN A 80 15.76 3.57 -10.66
CA ASN A 80 14.85 2.53 -10.18
C ASN A 80 15.39 1.87 -8.91
N GLN A 81 15.13 2.46 -7.75
CA GLN A 81 15.54 1.94 -6.43
C GLN A 81 15.20 0.47 -6.17
N TRP A 82 14.08 -0.04 -6.70
CA TRP A 82 13.64 -1.41 -6.43
C TRP A 82 14.55 -2.47 -7.05
N ILE A 83 15.39 -2.10 -8.02
CA ILE A 83 16.38 -3.00 -8.60
C ILE A 83 17.39 -3.50 -7.56
N LEU A 84 17.68 -2.72 -6.51
CA LEU A 84 18.60 -3.10 -5.44
C LEU A 84 18.09 -4.33 -4.69
N THR A 85 16.79 -4.40 -4.41
CA THR A 85 16.18 -5.57 -3.77
C THR A 85 16.32 -6.83 -4.63
N LYS A 86 16.26 -6.68 -5.97
CA LYS A 86 16.48 -7.80 -6.90
C LYS A 86 17.93 -8.25 -6.91
N ILE A 87 18.89 -7.32 -6.94
CA ILE A 87 20.32 -7.62 -6.86
C ILE A 87 20.60 -8.43 -5.59
N LEU A 88 20.13 -7.95 -4.44
CA LEU A 88 20.33 -8.64 -3.16
C LEU A 88 19.67 -10.01 -3.12
N ARG A 89 18.48 -10.16 -3.69
CA ARG A 89 17.80 -11.46 -3.77
C ARG A 89 18.63 -12.54 -4.48
N TYR A 90 19.40 -12.17 -5.51
CA TYR A 90 20.22 -13.12 -6.27
C TYR A 90 21.64 -13.25 -5.74
N HIS A 91 22.26 -12.14 -5.34
CA HIS A 91 23.70 -12.08 -5.06
C HIS A 91 24.04 -11.93 -3.58
N ASN A 92 23.05 -11.74 -2.72
CA ASN A 92 23.20 -11.75 -1.27
C ASN A 92 21.95 -12.36 -0.62
N LYS A 93 21.66 -13.61 -0.99
CA LYS A 93 20.39 -14.30 -0.70
C LYS A 93 20.08 -14.37 0.79
N ASP A 94 21.06 -14.70 1.62
CA ASP A 94 20.87 -14.83 3.06
C ASP A 94 20.50 -13.48 3.68
N TYR A 95 21.21 -12.41 3.32
CA TYR A 95 20.88 -11.05 3.74
C TYR A 95 19.52 -10.59 3.23
N TYR A 96 19.15 -10.96 1.99
CA TYR A 96 17.83 -10.64 1.45
C TYR A 96 16.73 -11.32 2.27
N GLU A 97 16.86 -12.62 2.56
CA GLU A 97 15.86 -13.39 3.28
C GLU A 97 15.75 -12.97 4.75
N GLN A 98 16.87 -12.66 5.41
CA GLN A 98 16.91 -12.29 6.83
C GLN A 98 16.59 -10.81 7.09
N THR A 99 16.98 -9.91 6.20
CA THR A 99 16.88 -8.46 6.42
C THR A 99 15.89 -7.78 5.49
N ILE A 100 16.08 -7.92 4.16
CA ILE A 100 15.27 -7.15 3.19
C ILE A 100 13.82 -7.64 3.17
N LYS A 101 13.59 -8.95 3.11
CA LYS A 101 12.25 -9.52 2.95
C LYS A 101 11.32 -9.22 4.13
N PRO A 102 11.75 -9.31 5.41
CA PRO A 102 10.94 -8.84 6.54
C PRO A 102 10.56 -7.37 6.44
N LEU A 103 11.52 -6.49 6.12
CA LEU A 103 11.26 -5.05 5.96
C LEU A 103 10.24 -4.76 4.85
N LEU A 104 10.32 -5.48 3.72
CA LEU A 104 9.34 -5.36 2.64
C LEU A 104 7.92 -5.73 3.09
N LYS A 105 7.78 -6.82 3.87
CA LYS A 105 6.48 -7.23 4.41
C LYS A 105 5.93 -6.19 5.38
N GLN A 106 6.74 -5.72 6.32
CA GLN A 106 6.34 -4.70 7.28
C GLN A 106 5.90 -3.40 6.58
N ASN A 107 6.67 -2.91 5.61
CA ASN A 107 6.32 -1.72 4.86
C ASN A 107 5.03 -1.88 4.03
N TYR A 108 4.74 -3.08 3.54
CA TYR A 108 3.45 -3.35 2.88
C TYR A 108 2.27 -3.22 3.87
N GLU A 109 2.38 -3.83 5.05
CA GLU A 109 1.32 -3.74 6.08
C GLU A 109 1.13 -2.30 6.57
N VAL A 110 2.22 -1.56 6.81
CA VAL A 110 2.14 -0.14 7.20
C VAL A 110 1.44 0.69 6.12
N LYS A 111 1.77 0.50 4.84
CA LYS A 111 1.09 1.22 3.75
C LYS A 111 -0.39 0.85 3.63
N LYS A 112 -0.73 -0.41 3.87
CA LYS A 112 -2.11 -0.87 3.87
C LYS A 112 -2.89 -0.23 5.02
N GLN A 113 -2.33 -0.17 6.23
CA GLN A 113 -2.93 0.50 7.38
C GLN A 113 -3.04 2.01 7.18
N GLN A 114 -2.01 2.65 6.63
CA GLN A 114 -2.03 4.08 6.31
C GLN A 114 -3.15 4.39 5.32
N LYS A 115 -3.29 3.61 4.25
CA LYS A 115 -4.39 3.78 3.28
C LYS A 115 -5.76 3.69 3.96
N ILE A 116 -5.95 2.74 4.88
CA ILE A 116 -7.19 2.63 5.65
C ILE A 116 -7.40 3.89 6.51
N SER A 117 -6.37 4.33 7.23
CA SER A 117 -6.42 5.55 8.05
C SER A 117 -6.77 6.79 7.23
N ASP A 118 -6.10 6.99 6.09
CA ASP A 118 -6.33 8.12 5.18
C ASP A 118 -7.76 8.11 4.64
N THR A 119 -8.26 6.94 4.22
CA THR A 119 -9.65 6.78 3.77
C THR A 119 -10.63 7.08 4.91
N VAL A 120 -10.39 6.59 6.12
CA VAL A 120 -11.27 6.84 7.28
C VAL A 120 -11.31 8.33 7.65
N GLN A 121 -10.19 9.05 7.55
CA GLN A 121 -10.15 10.50 7.80
C GLN A 121 -10.97 11.31 6.79
N GLN A 122 -11.18 10.78 5.58
CA GLN A 122 -12.01 11.41 4.55
C GLN A 122 -13.52 11.12 4.71
N ILE A 123 -13.90 10.22 5.62
CA ILE A 123 -15.31 9.90 5.88
C ILE A 123 -15.91 11.03 6.71
N GLU A 124 -16.84 11.78 6.13
CA GLU A 124 -17.63 12.76 6.86
C GLU A 124 -18.58 12.04 7.83
N ASN A 125 -18.60 12.50 9.08
CA ASN A 125 -19.54 12.01 10.06
C ASN A 125 -20.96 12.42 9.67
N HIS A 126 -21.86 11.44 9.65
CA HIS A 126 -23.27 11.65 9.39
C HIS A 126 -24.11 11.22 10.59
N GLU A 127 -25.13 12.01 10.90
CA GLU A 127 -26.19 11.60 11.82
C GLU A 127 -27.32 10.91 11.08
N ILE A 128 -28.06 10.06 11.81
CA ILE A 128 -29.27 9.46 11.26
C ILE A 128 -30.35 10.53 11.28
N ASP A 129 -30.69 11.07 10.12
CA ASP A 129 -31.84 11.93 9.93
C ASP A 129 -33.05 11.11 9.45
N LEU A 130 -34.15 11.15 10.21
CA LEU A 130 -35.40 10.48 9.87
C LEU A 130 -36.23 11.25 8.83
N LYS A 131 -35.93 12.54 8.58
CA LYS A 131 -36.56 13.31 7.50
C LYS A 131 -35.93 13.01 6.14
N ASP A 132 -34.64 12.67 6.13
CA ASP A 132 -33.95 12.22 4.93
C ASP A 132 -34.54 10.88 4.44
N PRO A 133 -35.09 10.82 3.21
CA PRO A 133 -35.73 9.63 2.66
C PRO A 133 -34.75 8.51 2.34
N PHE A 134 -33.43 8.76 2.33
CA PHE A 134 -32.42 7.76 2.01
C PHE A 134 -32.41 6.61 3.03
N THR A 135 -32.37 5.37 2.56
CA THR A 135 -32.40 4.13 3.36
C THR A 135 -31.46 3.07 2.79
N LEU A 136 -31.35 1.93 3.45
CA LEU A 136 -30.44 0.85 3.03
C LEU A 136 -30.73 0.34 1.60
N ILE A 137 -31.99 0.36 1.16
CA ILE A 137 -32.39 -0.10 -0.18
C ILE A 137 -31.90 0.82 -1.30
N ASP A 138 -31.52 2.06 -0.99
CA ASP A 138 -31.04 3.03 -1.97
C ASP A 138 -29.55 2.83 -2.30
N VAL A 139 -28.80 2.16 -1.42
CA VAL A 139 -27.36 1.89 -1.58
C VAL A 139 -27.07 1.04 -2.84
N PRO A 140 -27.72 -0.13 -3.07
CA PRO A 140 -27.56 -0.87 -4.32
C PRO A 140 -27.89 -0.04 -5.57
N SER A 141 -28.97 0.75 -5.52
CA SER A 141 -29.39 1.60 -6.64
C SER A 141 -28.35 2.67 -6.96
N LYS A 142 -27.77 3.32 -5.95
CA LYS A 142 -26.65 4.26 -6.14
C LYS A 142 -25.42 3.56 -6.74
N ALA A 143 -25.10 2.37 -6.27
CA ALA A 143 -23.98 1.58 -6.76
C ALA A 143 -24.13 1.20 -8.24
N LEU A 144 -25.30 0.67 -8.63
CA LEU A 144 -25.63 0.33 -10.01
C LEU A 144 -25.61 1.55 -10.95
N ASN A 145 -25.94 2.73 -10.43
CA ASN A 145 -25.88 3.99 -11.17
C ASN A 145 -24.47 4.64 -11.17
N GLY A 146 -23.44 3.93 -10.70
CA GLY A 146 -22.05 4.39 -10.70
C GLY A 146 -21.76 5.56 -9.76
N LYS A 147 -22.68 5.90 -8.84
CA LYS A 147 -22.57 7.08 -7.97
C LYS A 147 -21.44 7.02 -6.97
N TYR A 148 -20.89 5.83 -6.73
CA TYR A 148 -19.77 5.62 -5.83
C TYR A 148 -18.41 5.63 -6.53
N GLU A 149 -18.33 5.56 -7.86
CA GLU A 149 -17.05 5.57 -8.60
C GLU A 149 -15.98 4.59 -8.07
N ASN A 150 -16.37 3.43 -7.51
CA ASN A 150 -15.45 2.50 -6.81
C ASN A 150 -14.76 3.05 -5.55
N LYS A 151 -15.24 4.16 -5.00
CA LYS A 151 -14.76 4.79 -3.77
C LYS A 151 -15.50 4.24 -2.55
N LEU A 152 -14.77 3.55 -1.68
CA LEU A 152 -15.31 2.96 -0.46
C LEU A 152 -15.76 4.02 0.55
N GLU A 153 -15.08 5.18 0.59
CA GLU A 153 -15.46 6.28 1.49
C GLU A 153 -16.89 6.76 1.25
N LEU A 154 -17.35 6.84 0.00
CA LEU A 154 -18.70 7.30 -0.33
C LEU A 154 -19.77 6.30 0.10
N VAL A 155 -19.49 5.00 -0.06
CA VAL A 155 -20.37 3.93 0.45
C VAL A 155 -20.45 4.00 1.97
N ALA A 156 -19.31 4.17 2.64
CA ALA A 156 -19.25 4.25 4.10
C ALA A 156 -20.02 5.46 4.63
N GLN A 157 -19.87 6.64 4.00
CA GLN A 157 -20.61 7.86 4.36
C GLN A 157 -22.13 7.66 4.24
N ASP A 158 -22.61 7.02 3.17
CA ASP A 158 -24.03 6.71 3.02
C ASP A 158 -24.52 5.68 4.05
N LEU A 159 -23.72 4.65 4.35
CA LEU A 159 -24.06 3.69 5.40
C LEU A 159 -24.13 4.34 6.80
N LEU A 160 -23.30 5.35 7.09
CA LEU A 160 -23.33 6.10 8.36
C LEU A 160 -24.62 6.92 8.54
N LYS A 161 -25.29 7.33 7.45
CA LYS A 161 -26.61 7.98 7.50
C LYS A 161 -27.72 7.00 7.92
N ILE A 162 -27.47 5.71 7.82
CA ILE A 162 -28.48 4.66 7.96
C ILE A 162 -28.23 3.81 9.20
N ILE A 163 -26.97 3.48 9.50
CA ILE A 163 -26.58 2.51 10.53
C ILE A 163 -25.66 3.18 11.55
N LYS A 164 -25.95 2.97 12.84
CA LYS A 164 -25.03 3.31 13.94
C LYS A 164 -24.88 2.16 14.92
N VAL A 165 -23.70 2.09 15.52
CA VAL A 165 -23.41 1.20 16.64
C VAL A 165 -23.69 1.95 17.93
N ILE A 166 -24.43 1.32 18.83
CA ILE A 166 -24.77 1.87 20.14
C ILE A 166 -24.43 0.87 21.26
N PRO A 167 -24.01 1.35 22.43
CA PRO A 167 -23.81 0.49 23.58
C PRO A 167 -25.15 -0.06 24.09
N CYS A 168 -25.16 -1.33 24.50
CA CYS A 168 -26.31 -1.99 25.14
C CYS A 168 -25.84 -2.90 26.28
N GLN A 169 -26.78 -3.38 27.12
CA GLN A 169 -26.45 -4.12 28.36
C GLN A 169 -25.55 -5.35 28.14
N ASN A 170 -25.61 -5.97 26.95
CA ASN A 170 -24.84 -7.17 26.60
C ASN A 170 -23.78 -6.92 25.50
N GLY A 171 -23.29 -5.68 25.36
CA GLY A 171 -22.24 -5.32 24.41
C GLY A 171 -22.65 -4.22 23.44
N TRP A 172 -22.52 -4.49 22.14
CA TRP A 172 -22.84 -3.53 21.08
C TRP A 172 -24.09 -3.98 20.33
N CYS A 173 -25.01 -3.04 20.11
CA CYS A 173 -26.22 -3.22 19.34
C CYS A 173 -26.19 -2.27 18.13
N PHE A 174 -26.88 -2.64 17.06
CA PHE A 174 -26.98 -1.79 15.87
C PHE A 174 -28.36 -1.16 15.81
N ILE A 175 -28.39 0.13 15.49
CA ILE A 175 -29.61 0.81 15.08
C ILE A 175 -29.54 1.07 13.59
N ILE A 176 -30.67 0.87 12.91
CA ILE A 176 -30.80 1.09 11.49
C ILE A 176 -32.03 1.95 11.19
N LYS A 177 -31.88 2.90 10.28
CA LYS A 177 -32.97 3.67 9.67
C LYS A 177 -33.68 2.82 8.62
N GLU A 178 -34.95 2.53 8.86
CA GLU A 178 -35.82 1.78 7.94
C GLU A 178 -37.14 2.53 7.72
N TYR A 179 -37.66 2.47 6.49
CA TYR A 179 -38.97 3.02 6.17
C TYR A 179 -40.07 2.12 6.71
N ASP A 180 -40.95 2.67 7.56
CA ASP A 180 -42.10 1.96 8.11
C ASP A 180 -43.33 2.27 7.24
N CYS A 181 -43.77 1.29 6.44
CA CYS A 181 -44.88 1.46 5.51
C CYS A 181 -46.23 1.65 6.20
N ILE A 182 -46.39 1.18 7.44
CA ILE A 182 -47.63 1.35 8.22
C ILE A 182 -47.68 2.78 8.77
N ALA A 183 -46.56 3.26 9.29
CA ALA A 183 -46.45 4.61 9.84
C ALA A 183 -46.19 5.70 8.77
N GLY A 184 -45.88 5.30 7.53
CA GLY A 184 -45.62 6.21 6.40
C GLY A 184 -44.36 7.07 6.55
N LYS A 185 -43.41 6.67 7.40
CA LYS A 185 -42.22 7.47 7.74
C LYS A 185 -41.02 6.59 8.09
N ASN A 186 -39.82 7.17 8.03
CA ASN A 186 -38.61 6.52 8.52
C ASN A 186 -38.62 6.38 10.04
N THR A 187 -38.19 5.22 10.52
CA THR A 187 -38.06 4.89 11.94
C THR A 187 -36.72 4.25 12.24
N ILE A 188 -36.33 4.26 13.51
CA ILE A 188 -35.14 3.56 13.98
C ILE A 188 -35.56 2.17 14.45
N LYS A 189 -34.90 1.14 13.94
CA LYS A 189 -35.07 -0.25 14.40
C LYS A 189 -33.77 -0.76 15.02
N TYR A 190 -33.91 -1.54 16.08
CA TYR A 190 -32.79 -2.27 16.68
C TYR A 190 -32.57 -3.57 15.92
N LYS A 191 -31.32 -3.91 15.64
CA LYS A 191 -30.92 -5.16 15.00
C LYS A 191 -29.80 -5.84 15.79
N SER A 192 -29.89 -7.15 15.89
CA SER A 192 -28.76 -7.98 16.31
C SER A 192 -27.67 -7.96 15.23
N ASN A 193 -26.47 -8.40 15.61
CA ASN A 193 -25.35 -8.50 14.68
C ASN A 193 -25.68 -9.42 13.48
N THR A 194 -26.30 -10.57 13.74
CA THR A 194 -26.71 -11.53 12.70
C THR A 194 -27.74 -10.93 11.73
N ALA A 195 -28.80 -10.30 12.26
CA ALA A 195 -29.84 -9.69 11.43
C ALA A 195 -29.30 -8.56 10.54
N LEU A 196 -28.37 -7.76 11.06
CA LEU A 196 -27.73 -6.71 10.27
C LEU A 196 -26.85 -7.31 9.16
N TYR A 197 -26.01 -8.31 9.47
CA TYR A 197 -25.18 -8.95 8.45
C TYR A 197 -26.00 -9.58 7.33
N ASP A 198 -27.11 -10.23 7.65
CA ASP A 198 -28.00 -10.82 6.65
C ASP A 198 -28.62 -9.74 5.74
N GLN A 199 -29.03 -8.59 6.31
CA GLN A 199 -29.50 -7.45 5.52
C GLN A 199 -28.39 -6.85 4.64
N LEU A 200 -27.19 -6.66 5.17
CA LEU A 200 -26.06 -6.10 4.40
C LEU A 200 -25.63 -7.02 3.26
N ARG A 201 -25.71 -8.35 3.44
CA ARG A 201 -25.43 -9.33 2.37
C ARG A 201 -26.37 -9.24 1.17
N SER A 202 -27.56 -8.64 1.35
CA SER A 202 -28.47 -8.39 0.23
C SER A 202 -28.01 -7.25 -0.68
N ILE A 203 -27.07 -6.41 -0.21
CA ILE A 203 -26.51 -5.29 -0.97
C ILE A 203 -25.39 -5.81 -1.87
N ARG A 204 -25.63 -5.78 -3.19
CA ARG A 204 -24.57 -5.98 -4.19
C ARG A 204 -23.96 -4.64 -4.56
N LEU A 205 -22.76 -4.35 -4.05
CA LEU A 205 -22.07 -3.07 -4.29
C LEU A 205 -21.37 -3.01 -5.66
N TRP A 206 -20.92 -4.14 -6.17
CA TRP A 206 -20.20 -4.22 -7.44
C TRP A 206 -20.72 -5.42 -8.23
N GLN A 207 -20.72 -5.33 -9.56
CA GLN A 207 -20.85 -6.52 -10.41
C GLN A 207 -19.47 -7.20 -10.45
N ASP A 208 -19.44 -8.52 -10.28
CA ASP A 208 -18.24 -9.33 -10.53
C ASP A 208 -17.80 -9.26 -12.00
#